data_AF-A0A534SG23-F1
#
_entry.id   AF-A0A534SG23-F1
#
_cell.length_a   1.000
_cell.length_b   1.000
_cell.length_c   1.000
_cell.angle_alpha   90.00
_cell.angle_beta   90.00
_cell.angle_gamma   90.00
#
_symmetry.space_group_name_H-M   'P 1'
#
loop_
_entity.id
_entity.type
_entity.pdbx_description
1 polymer ?
#
loop_
_entity_poly.entity_id
_entity_poly.type
_entity_poly.pdbx_seq_one_letter_code
_entity_poly.pdbx_strand_id
1 'polypeptide(L)'
;MIDAARRLFVGIKISKALQVELDSPAPGTKHYFEDSDKNDFLQIIDLGEQKFIGRYIKDGFPAANIGDVSRNVCSIVKLITRGRRIEESDVQIYSS
;
A
#
# COMPACT_ATOMS: atom_id res chain seq x y z
N MET A 1 0.46 19.20 21.88
CA MET A 1 0.47 18.54 20.55
C MET A 1 0.83 17.09 20.79
N ILE A 2 -0.13 16.19 20.65
CA ILE A 2 0.16 14.74 20.62
C ILE A 2 0.99 14.54 19.36
N ASP A 3 2.20 14.01 19.51
CA ASP A 3 3.05 13.53 18.41
C ASP A 3 2.12 12.83 17.41
N ALA A 4 2.11 13.25 16.14
CA ALA A 4 1.39 12.50 15.12
C ALA A 4 1.99 11.10 15.15
N ALA A 5 1.29 10.16 15.80
CA ALA A 5 1.87 8.90 16.21
C ALA A 5 2.43 8.23 14.97
N ARG A 6 3.74 7.96 14.95
CA ARG A 6 4.38 7.31 13.82
C ARG A 6 3.62 6.02 13.53
N ARG A 7 2.99 5.93 12.36
CA ARG A 7 2.20 4.75 11.97
C ARG A 7 3.03 3.87 11.06
N LEU A 8 3.06 2.59 11.36
CA LEU A 8 3.67 1.61 10.47
C LEU A 8 2.73 1.34 9.30
N PHE A 9 3.30 1.15 8.12
CA PHE A 9 2.57 0.67 6.96
C PHE A 9 3.41 -0.32 6.16
N VAL A 10 2.73 -1.23 5.48
CA VAL A 10 3.31 -2.19 4.54
C VAL A 10 2.95 -1.71 3.14
N GLY A 11 3.94 -1.46 2.29
CA GLY A 11 3.68 -0.83 1.00
C GLY A 11 4.79 -0.97 -0.03
N ILE A 12 4.51 -0.47 -1.22
CA ILE A 12 5.40 -0.44 -2.38
C ILE A 12 5.65 1.03 -2.72
N LYS A 13 6.92 1.39 -2.95
CA LYS A 13 7.26 2.73 -3.42
C LYS A 13 6.71 2.96 -4.83
N ILE A 14 6.01 4.07 -5.03
CA ILE A 14 5.45 4.43 -6.33
C ILE A 14 6.56 4.97 -7.23
N SER A 15 6.99 4.13 -8.16
CA SER A 15 7.83 4.53 -9.29
C SER A 15 7.00 5.29 -10.33
N LYS A 16 7.64 6.03 -11.25
CA LYS A 16 6.96 6.69 -12.37
C LYS A 16 6.12 5.71 -13.20
N ALA A 17 6.65 4.52 -13.47
CA ALA A 17 5.92 3.48 -14.19
C ALA A 17 4.68 2.98 -13.40
N LEU A 18 4.81 2.85 -12.07
CA LEU A 18 3.68 2.47 -11.22
C LEU A 18 2.63 3.57 -11.15
N GLN A 19 3.04 4.83 -11.09
CA GLN A 19 2.10 5.96 -11.12
C GLN A 19 1.22 5.93 -12.38
N VAL A 20 1.80 5.73 -13.56
CA VAL A 20 1.05 5.67 -14.83
C VAL A 20 -0.02 4.57 -14.82
N GLU A 21 0.27 3.43 -14.21
CA GLU A 21 -0.68 2.33 -14.10
C GLU A 21 -1.76 2.60 -13.04
N LEU A 22 -1.41 3.25 -11.94
CA LEU A 22 -2.35 3.68 -10.91
C LEU A 22 -3.28 4.80 -11.39
N ASP A 23 -2.82 5.65 -12.31
CA ASP A 23 -3.63 6.70 -12.96
C ASP A 23 -4.65 6.11 -13.95
N SER A 24 -4.40 4.90 -14.48
CA SER A 24 -5.30 4.14 -15.36
C SER A 24 -5.52 2.70 -14.86
N PRO A 25 -6.14 2.53 -13.69
CA PRO A 25 -6.25 1.24 -13.04
C PRO A 25 -7.10 0.27 -13.87
N ALA A 26 -7.01 -1.03 -13.56
CA ALA A 26 -7.89 -2.04 -14.15
C ALA A 26 -9.38 -1.70 -13.86
N PRO A 27 -10.29 -1.94 -14.82
CA PRO A 27 -11.71 -1.66 -14.62
C PRO A 27 -12.25 -2.28 -13.32
N GLY A 28 -12.98 -1.50 -12.54
CA GLY A 28 -13.57 -1.96 -11.27
C GLY A 28 -12.61 -2.05 -10.08
N THR A 29 -11.31 -1.74 -10.21
CA THR A 29 -10.33 -1.87 -9.11
C THR A 29 -10.04 -0.58 -8.33
N LYS A 30 -10.57 0.56 -8.77
CA LYS A 30 -10.40 1.88 -8.12
C LYS A 30 -10.74 1.90 -6.63
N HIS A 31 -11.78 1.16 -6.24
CA HIS A 31 -12.23 1.08 -4.85
C HIS A 31 -11.18 0.49 -3.89
N TYR A 32 -10.15 -0.19 -4.38
CA TYR A 32 -9.10 -0.74 -3.53
C TYR A 32 -8.20 0.32 -2.90
N PHE A 33 -8.14 1.54 -3.46
CA PHE A 33 -7.25 2.60 -2.99
C PHE A 33 -7.86 4.02 -2.98
N GLU A 34 -9.08 4.20 -3.48
CA GLU A 34 -9.81 5.48 -3.40
C GLU A 34 -10.66 5.59 -2.11
N ASP A 35 -10.96 4.48 -1.42
CA ASP A 35 -11.84 4.44 -0.26
C ASP A 35 -11.04 4.48 1.06
N SER A 36 -10.48 5.65 1.37
CA SER A 36 -9.52 5.87 2.47
C SER A 36 -10.08 5.63 3.88
N ASP A 37 -11.40 5.63 4.03
CA ASP A 37 -12.07 5.53 5.34
C ASP A 37 -12.05 4.11 5.92
N LYS A 38 -11.64 3.12 5.13
CA LYS A 38 -11.55 1.73 5.56
C LYS A 38 -10.08 1.37 5.79
N ASN A 39 -9.69 1.23 7.06
CA ASN A 39 -8.34 0.83 7.52
C ASN A 39 -7.81 -0.49 6.93
N ASP A 40 -8.64 -1.22 6.18
CA ASP A 40 -8.28 -2.51 5.59
C ASP A 40 -7.96 -2.44 4.09
N PHE A 41 -8.04 -1.25 3.48
CA PHE A 41 -7.77 -1.02 2.05
C PHE A 41 -6.37 -0.44 1.81
N LEU A 42 -5.93 -0.45 0.56
CA LEU A 42 -4.72 0.25 0.16
C LEU A 42 -4.96 1.76 0.21
N GLN A 43 -3.90 2.52 0.39
CA GLN A 43 -3.90 3.96 0.41
C GLN A 43 -2.65 4.46 -0.32
N ILE A 44 -2.79 5.62 -0.95
CA ILE A 44 -1.63 6.40 -1.38
C ILE A 44 -1.11 7.14 -0.15
N ILE A 45 0.13 6.84 0.23
CA ILE A 45 0.80 7.35 1.42
C ILE A 45 1.94 8.24 0.97
N ASP A 46 1.89 9.52 1.35
CA ASP A 46 2.97 10.46 1.14
C ASP A 46 3.92 10.44 2.36
N LEU A 47 5.19 10.12 2.14
CA LEU A 47 6.25 10.15 3.15
C LEU A 47 7.38 11.06 2.64
N GLY A 48 7.32 12.33 3.07
CA GLY A 48 8.17 13.38 2.53
C GLY A 48 7.89 13.62 1.04
N GLU A 49 8.92 13.54 0.21
CA GLU A 49 8.81 13.68 -1.26
C GLU A 49 8.49 12.36 -1.98
N GLN A 50 8.36 11.26 -1.22
CA GLN A 50 8.15 9.93 -1.78
C GLN A 50 6.70 9.49 -1.59
N LYS A 51 6.15 8.85 -2.62
CA LYS A 51 4.81 8.27 -2.58
C LYS A 51 4.87 6.76 -2.50
N PHE A 52 3.93 6.18 -1.78
CA PHE A 52 3.81 4.75 -1.58
C PHE A 52 2.35 4.33 -1.80
N ILE A 53 2.14 3.11 -2.25
CA ILE A 53 0.84 2.45 -2.19
C ILE A 53 0.94 1.32 -1.19
N GLY A 54 0.09 1.33 -0.16
CA GLY A 54 0.24 0.38 0.93
C GLY A 54 -0.92 0.43 1.92
N ARG A 55 -0.79 -0.33 2.99
CA ARG A 55 -1.79 -0.45 4.04
C ARG A 55 -1.16 -0.15 5.40
N TYR A 56 -1.80 0.74 6.16
CA TYR A 56 -1.42 1.01 7.55
C TYR A 56 -1.64 -0.21 8.44
N ILE A 57 -0.72 -0.42 9.37
CA ILE A 57 -0.77 -1.46 10.38
C ILE A 57 -1.37 -0.86 11.65
N LYS A 58 -2.31 -1.60 12.25
CA LYS A 58 -2.95 -1.22 13.53
C LYS A 58 -1.99 -1.48 14.68
N ASP A 59 -2.08 -0.70 15.74
CA ASP A 59 -1.29 -0.96 16.95
C ASP A 59 -1.61 -2.36 17.52
N GLY A 60 -0.58 -3.07 17.97
CA GLY A 60 -0.72 -4.44 18.45
C GLY A 60 -0.95 -5.49 17.35
N PHE A 61 -0.78 -5.15 16.07
CA PHE A 61 -0.90 -6.13 14.98
C PHE A 61 0.16 -7.25 15.13
N PRO A 62 -0.24 -8.53 15.04
CA PRO A 62 0.70 -9.65 15.20
C PRO A 62 1.79 -9.63 14.13
N ALA A 63 3.05 -9.60 14.56
CA ALA A 63 4.20 -9.64 13.65
C ALA A 63 4.18 -10.88 12.72
N ALA A 64 3.68 -12.02 13.23
CA ALA A 64 3.53 -13.24 12.47
C ALA A 64 2.61 -13.09 11.23
N ASN A 65 1.67 -12.14 11.26
CA ASN A 65 0.70 -11.93 10.18
C ASN A 65 1.17 -10.87 9.15
N ILE A 66 2.34 -10.26 9.33
CA ILE A 66 2.88 -9.24 8.41
C ILE A 66 3.14 -9.83 7.02
N GLY A 67 3.52 -11.11 6.94
CA GLY A 67 3.67 -11.81 5.66
C GLY A 67 2.35 -11.91 4.89
N ASP A 68 1.23 -12.13 5.58
CA ASP A 68 -0.10 -12.13 4.95
C ASP A 68 -0.47 -10.75 4.41
N VAL A 69 -0.18 -9.69 5.18
CA VAL A 69 -0.40 -8.30 4.72
C VAL A 69 0.45 -8.00 3.49
N SER A 70 1.72 -8.42 3.49
CA SER A 70 2.64 -8.19 2.36
C SER A 70 2.15 -8.88 1.09
N ARG A 71 1.71 -10.14 1.18
CA ARG A 71 1.08 -10.88 0.08
C ARG A 71 -0.22 -10.24 -0.39
N ASN A 72 -1.03 -9.74 0.54
CA ASN A 72 -2.28 -9.06 0.22
C ASN A 72 -2.04 -7.75 -0.53
N VAL A 73 -1.12 -6.90 -0.06
CA VAL A 73 -0.71 -5.66 -0.75
C VAL A 73 -0.22 -5.99 -2.16
N CYS A 74 0.71 -6.94 -2.29
CA CYS A 74 1.24 -7.36 -3.59
C CYS A 74 0.13 -7.83 -4.53
N SER A 75 -0.79 -8.68 -4.05
CA SER A 75 -1.89 -9.25 -4.86
C SER A 75 -2.87 -8.18 -5.34
N ILE A 76 -3.23 -7.22 -4.47
CA ILE A 76 -4.15 -6.14 -4.84
C ILE A 76 -3.49 -5.18 -5.82
N VAL A 77 -2.23 -4.80 -5.60
CA VAL A 77 -1.53 -3.91 -6.54
C VAL A 77 -1.41 -4.57 -7.91
N LYS A 78 -1.05 -5.87 -7.99
CA LYS A 78 -1.07 -6.63 -9.25
C LYS A 78 -2.42 -6.57 -9.97
N LEU A 79 -3.51 -6.70 -9.23
CA LEU A 79 -4.86 -6.63 -9.76
C LEU A 79 -5.16 -5.24 -10.34
N ILE A 80 -4.80 -4.17 -9.62
CA ILE A 80 -4.96 -2.78 -10.05
C ILE A 80 -4.15 -2.51 -11.32
N THR A 81 -2.90 -2.99 -11.37
CA THR A 81 -1.95 -2.74 -12.46
C THR A 81 -2.02 -3.79 -13.58
N ARG A 82 -3.18 -4.45 -13.76
CA ARG A 82 -3.46 -5.39 -14.87
C ARG A 82 -2.42 -6.51 -15.01
N GLY A 83 -1.91 -7.04 -13.89
CA GLY A 83 -0.97 -8.16 -13.87
C GLY A 83 0.50 -7.78 -13.99
N ARG A 84 0.88 -6.52 -13.74
CA ARG A 84 2.29 -6.14 -13.59
C ARG A 84 3.04 -7.12 -12.70
N ARG A 85 4.26 -7.45 -13.09
CA ARG A 85 5.17 -8.22 -12.25
C ARG A 85 5.60 -7.37 -11.04
N ILE A 86 5.15 -7.79 -9.87
CA ILE A 86 5.50 -7.24 -8.56
C ILE A 86 5.93 -8.43 -7.71
N GLU A 87 7.11 -8.37 -7.14
CA GLU A 87 7.60 -9.42 -6.25
C GLU A 87 7.31 -9.06 -4.80
N GLU A 88 7.23 -10.05 -3.91
CA GLU A 88 7.05 -9.78 -2.47
C GLU A 88 8.22 -8.96 -1.90
N SER A 89 9.41 -9.06 -2.50
CA SER A 89 10.59 -8.24 -2.16
C SER A 89 10.42 -6.75 -2.46
N ASP A 90 9.46 -6.37 -3.30
CA ASP A 90 9.15 -4.97 -3.59
C ASP A 90 8.28 -4.34 -2.48
N VAL A 91 7.70 -5.17 -1.61
CA VAL A 91 6.88 -4.77 -0.47
C VAL A 91 7.77 -4.61 0.76
N GLN A 92 7.70 -3.45 1.40
CA GLN A 92 8.53 -3.11 2.55
C GLN A 92 7.68 -2.49 3.67
N ILE A 93 8.22 -2.52 4.89
CA ILE A 93 7.62 -1.90 6.07
C ILE A 93 8.24 -0.51 6.25
N TYR A 94 7.39 0.49 6.42
CA TYR A 94 7.77 1.88 6.59
C TYR A 94 7.13 2.47 7.85
N SER A 95 7.66 3.61 8.29
CA SER A 95 7.10 4.43 9.34
C SER A 95 6.82 5.82 8.77
N SER A 96 5.58 6.28 8.84
CA SER A 96 5.19 7.66 8.50
C SER A 96 5.31 8.60 9.68
#